data_AF-A0A117JN87-F1
#
_entry.id   AF-A0A117JN87-F1
#
_cell.length_a   1.000
_cell.length_b   1.000
_cell.length_c   1.000
_cell.angle_alpha   90.00
_cell.angle_beta   90.00
_cell.angle_gamma   90.00
#
_symmetry.space_group_name_H-M   'P 1'
#
loop_
_entity.id
_entity.type
_entity.pdbx_description
1 polymer ?
#
loop_
_entity_poly.entity_id
_entity_poly.type
_entity_poly.pdbx_seq_one_letter_code
_entity_poly.pdbx_strand_id
1 'polypeptide(L)'
;MRFRPSALAVAAAAVVSGCGLTGSTPTEPSAQSGEVTVDGTTVETQSVECTRQEWTLLIDASAKPGRAEVFLELGGAQPIVRTVNIQNINDLNGVAGGDNGKAEATNDGSIYTISGTVVGSDPGNPGQSRTMPFEIKAPC
;
A
#
# COMPACT_ATOMS: atom_id res chain seq x y z
N MET A 1 -17.72 -81.11 -18.86
CA MET A 1 -16.92 -79.88 -18.63
C MET A 1 -16.59 -79.76 -17.14
N ARG A 2 -15.32 -79.83 -16.78
CA ARG A 2 -14.81 -79.59 -15.42
C ARG A 2 -14.02 -78.29 -15.47
N PHE A 3 -14.32 -77.33 -14.59
CA PHE A 3 -13.36 -76.43 -13.92
C PHE A 3 -14.10 -75.68 -12.80
N ARG A 4 -13.73 -75.98 -11.55
CA ARG A 4 -13.74 -75.08 -10.37
C ARG A 4 -12.26 -74.65 -10.18
N PRO A 5 -11.85 -73.59 -9.42
CA PRO A 5 -12.53 -72.98 -8.26
C PRO A 5 -12.27 -71.44 -8.02
N SER A 6 -12.75 -70.96 -6.86
CA SER A 6 -12.14 -69.94 -5.95
C SER A 6 -12.30 -68.42 -6.15
N ALA A 7 -13.15 -67.87 -5.28
CA ALA A 7 -12.99 -66.72 -4.36
C ALA A 7 -12.04 -65.55 -4.68
N LEU A 8 -12.55 -64.32 -4.51
CA LEU A 8 -11.77 -63.16 -4.04
C LEU A 8 -12.68 -62.13 -3.34
N ALA A 9 -12.37 -61.89 -2.06
CA ALA A 9 -12.85 -60.77 -1.27
C ALA A 9 -12.02 -59.52 -1.59
N VAL A 10 -12.65 -58.36 -1.74
CA VAL A 10 -11.95 -57.07 -1.89
C VAL A 10 -12.36 -56.16 -0.75
N ALA A 11 -11.44 -55.97 0.20
CA ALA A 11 -11.48 -54.91 1.19
C ALA A 11 -10.97 -53.62 0.53
N ALA A 12 -11.79 -52.57 0.50
CA ALA A 12 -11.37 -51.24 0.07
C ALA A 12 -11.06 -50.39 1.32
N ALA A 13 -9.77 -50.18 1.58
CA ALA A 13 -9.30 -49.19 2.54
C ALA A 13 -9.39 -47.79 1.90
N ALA A 14 -10.18 -46.90 2.49
CA ALA A 14 -10.22 -45.50 2.09
C ALA A 14 -9.00 -44.77 2.67
N VAL A 15 -8.06 -44.39 1.80
CA VAL A 15 -6.94 -43.51 2.16
C VAL A 15 -7.41 -42.08 2.00
N VAL A 16 -7.64 -41.37 3.12
CA VAL A 16 -7.92 -39.94 3.12
C VAL A 16 -6.59 -39.21 2.97
N SER A 17 -6.25 -38.79 1.76
CA SER A 17 -5.15 -37.86 1.51
C SER A 17 -5.58 -36.45 1.91
N GLY A 18 -5.40 -36.10 3.18
CA GLY A 18 -5.46 -34.72 3.63
C GLY A 18 -4.19 -33.98 3.19
N CYS A 19 -4.27 -33.21 2.10
CA CYS A 19 -3.21 -32.28 1.74
C CYS A 19 -3.11 -31.19 2.82
N GLY A 20 -2.10 -31.31 3.68
CA GLY A 20 -1.71 -30.26 4.61
C GLY A 20 -1.13 -29.08 3.83
N LEU A 21 -1.84 -27.96 3.80
CA LEU A 21 -1.28 -26.67 3.44
C LEU A 21 -0.61 -26.08 4.69
N THR A 22 0.54 -26.63 5.07
CA THR A 22 1.48 -25.96 5.99
C THR A 22 2.39 -25.07 5.15
N GLY A 23 1.82 -24.03 4.55
CA GLY A 23 2.57 -22.98 3.87
C GLY A 23 2.78 -21.83 4.83
N SER A 24 4.04 -21.46 5.07
CA SER A 24 4.41 -20.22 5.75
C SER A 24 3.66 -19.05 5.10
N THR A 25 3.09 -18.14 5.89
CA THR A 25 2.55 -16.86 5.37
C THR A 25 3.63 -16.19 4.50
N PRO A 26 3.32 -15.81 3.24
CA PRO A 26 4.28 -15.10 2.40
C PRO A 26 4.79 -13.86 3.15
N THR A 27 6.11 -13.74 3.26
CA THR A 27 6.81 -12.57 3.83
C THR A 27 7.11 -11.52 2.74
N GLU A 28 6.72 -11.79 1.50
CA GLU A 28 6.85 -10.81 0.41
C GLU A 28 5.87 -9.65 0.61
N PRO A 29 6.32 -8.39 0.44
CA PRO A 29 5.44 -7.24 0.41
C PRO A 29 4.32 -7.47 -0.61
N SER A 30 3.10 -7.09 -0.26
CA SER A 30 1.96 -7.26 -1.17
C SER A 30 2.24 -6.47 -2.46
N ALA A 31 1.72 -6.92 -3.61
CA ALA A 31 1.85 -6.17 -4.86
C ALA A 31 1.24 -4.75 -4.80
N GLN A 32 0.50 -4.45 -3.72
CA GLN A 32 -0.10 -3.16 -3.40
C GLN A 32 0.58 -2.48 -2.21
N SER A 33 1.78 -2.89 -1.82
CA SER A 33 2.59 -2.20 -0.80
C SER A 33 3.48 -1.16 -1.46
N GLY A 34 3.64 -0.03 -0.79
CA GLY A 34 4.43 1.11 -1.24
C GLY A 34 5.24 1.69 -0.09
N GLU A 35 5.79 2.88 -0.29
CA GLU A 35 6.68 3.53 0.68
C GLU A 35 6.18 4.94 0.98
N VAL A 36 6.24 5.34 2.26
CA VAL A 36 6.04 6.73 2.67
C VAL A 36 7.26 7.18 3.46
N THR A 37 7.92 8.23 2.96
CA THR A 37 9.07 8.86 3.59
C THR A 37 8.69 10.26 4.05
N VAL A 38 8.94 10.59 5.31
CA VAL A 38 8.70 11.92 5.88
C VAL A 38 9.88 12.33 6.75
N ASP A 39 10.44 13.51 6.51
CA ASP A 39 11.61 14.04 7.24
C ASP A 39 12.78 13.04 7.29
N GLY A 40 12.98 12.28 6.22
CA GLY A 40 14.03 11.26 6.10
C GLY A 40 13.72 9.90 6.74
N THR A 41 12.54 9.73 7.35
CA THR A 41 12.10 8.45 7.91
C THR A 41 11.14 7.75 6.95
N THR A 42 11.51 6.55 6.49
CA THR A 42 10.71 5.73 5.57
C THR A 42 9.93 4.65 6.32
N VAL A 43 8.66 4.48 5.96
CA VAL A 43 7.77 3.43 6.45
C VAL A 43 7.14 2.72 5.25
N GLU A 44 7.19 1.38 5.27
CA GLU A 44 6.48 0.52 4.32
C GLU A 44 4.97 0.56 4.58
N THR A 45 4.18 0.67 3.53
CA THR A 45 2.72 0.61 3.62
C THR A 45 2.28 -0.85 3.64
N GLN A 46 1.24 -1.17 4.41
CA GLN A 46 0.62 -2.50 4.36
C GLN A 46 -0.26 -2.64 3.12
N SER A 47 -0.81 -1.52 2.63
CA SER A 47 -1.65 -1.48 1.44
C SER A 47 -1.68 -0.07 0.83
N VAL A 48 -1.88 -0.03 -0.47
CA VAL A 48 -2.16 1.16 -1.26
C VAL A 48 -3.45 0.89 -2.04
N GLU A 49 -4.45 1.74 -1.81
CA GLU A 49 -5.73 1.72 -2.50
C GLU A 49 -5.83 2.93 -3.41
N CYS A 50 -6.09 2.69 -4.71
CA CYS A 50 -6.13 3.73 -5.72
C CYS A 50 -7.52 3.78 -6.33
N THR A 51 -8.26 4.86 -6.05
CA THR A 51 -9.63 5.05 -6.54
C THR A 51 -9.64 6.12 -7.63
N ARG A 52 -9.84 5.72 -8.88
CA ARG A 52 -9.98 6.63 -10.02
C ARG A 52 -11.45 6.91 -10.31
N GLN A 53 -11.80 8.20 -10.40
CA GLN A 53 -13.10 8.65 -10.88
C GLN A 53 -12.87 9.77 -11.90
N GLU A 54 -13.24 9.52 -13.15
CA GLU A 54 -12.99 10.45 -14.27
C GLU A 54 -11.50 10.87 -14.34
N TRP A 55 -11.24 12.18 -14.25
CA TRP A 55 -9.91 12.79 -14.27
C TRP A 55 -9.30 12.95 -12.88
N THR A 56 -9.77 12.18 -11.91
CA THR A 56 -9.32 12.28 -10.52
C THR A 56 -8.81 10.93 -10.04
N LEU A 57 -7.74 10.94 -9.25
CA LEU A 57 -7.21 9.77 -8.57
C LEU A 57 -7.00 10.07 -7.09
N LEU A 58 -7.67 9.31 -6.23
CA LEU A 58 -7.41 9.25 -4.80
C LEU A 58 -6.49 8.07 -4.52
N ILE A 59 -5.39 8.32 -3.81
CA ILE A 59 -4.45 7.31 -3.33
C ILE A 59 -4.53 7.28 -1.81
N ASP A 60 -4.78 6.13 -1.22
CA ASP A 60 -4.76 5.87 0.21
C ASP A 60 -3.67 4.84 0.53
N ALA A 61 -2.57 5.31 1.10
CA ALA A 61 -1.44 4.50 1.53
C ALA A 61 -1.53 4.24 3.04
N SER A 62 -1.91 3.03 3.42
CA SER A 62 -2.06 2.60 4.82
C SER A 62 -0.71 2.15 5.39
N ALA A 63 -0.22 2.82 6.42
CA ALA A 63 1.07 2.55 7.05
C ALA A 63 0.91 2.55 8.58
N LYS A 64 0.13 1.60 9.10
CA LYS A 64 -0.26 1.46 10.51
C LYS A 64 0.92 1.72 11.46
N PRO A 65 0.76 2.60 12.46
CA PRO A 65 -0.50 3.25 12.88
C PRO A 65 -0.89 4.51 12.08
N GLY A 66 -0.18 4.86 11.01
CA GLY A 66 -0.42 6.02 10.18
C GLY A 66 -0.97 5.72 8.79
N ARG A 67 -1.07 6.78 7.98
CA ARG A 67 -1.48 6.74 6.56
C ARG A 67 -1.07 8.01 5.82
N ALA A 68 -1.00 7.90 4.50
CA ALA A 68 -0.88 9.04 3.60
C ALA A 68 -1.99 9.02 2.55
N GLU A 69 -2.72 10.12 2.42
CA GLU A 69 -3.79 10.29 1.45
C GLU A 69 -3.38 11.35 0.41
N VAL A 70 -3.55 11.04 -0.87
CA VAL A 70 -3.21 11.96 -1.96
C VAL A 70 -4.38 12.11 -2.92
N PHE A 71 -4.73 13.35 -3.23
CA PHE A 71 -5.71 13.69 -4.25
C PHE A 71 -5.00 14.27 -5.47
N LEU A 72 -5.11 13.58 -6.60
CA LEU A 72 -4.50 13.96 -7.87
C LEU A 72 -5.58 14.31 -8.90
N GLU A 73 -5.33 15.35 -9.68
CA GLU A 73 -6.01 15.57 -10.95
C GLU A 73 -5.15 15.06 -12.11
N LEU A 74 -5.79 14.34 -13.02
CA LEU A 74 -5.21 13.69 -14.19
C LEU A 74 -5.55 14.49 -15.47
N GLY A 75 -4.94 14.11 -16.59
CA GLY A 75 -5.27 14.65 -17.92
C GLY A 75 -4.21 15.58 -18.53
N GLY A 76 -3.11 15.84 -17.81
CA GLY A 76 -1.92 16.53 -18.33
C GLY A 76 -0.75 15.59 -18.61
N ALA A 77 0.41 16.15 -18.95
CA ALA A 77 1.66 15.39 -19.12
C ALA A 77 2.14 14.76 -17.79
N GLN A 78 1.82 15.39 -16.66
CA GLN A 78 2.02 14.87 -15.31
C GLN A 78 0.74 15.09 -14.48
N PRO A 79 0.43 14.22 -13.51
CA PRO A 79 -0.65 14.44 -12.55
C PRO A 79 -0.42 15.74 -11.75
N ILE A 80 -1.48 16.47 -11.47
CA ILE A 80 -1.45 17.65 -10.62
C ILE A 80 -1.81 17.23 -9.20
N VAL A 81 -0.91 17.45 -8.24
CA VAL A 81 -1.21 17.22 -6.83
C VAL A 81 -2.09 18.34 -6.30
N ARG A 82 -3.26 17.98 -5.80
CA ARG A 82 -4.20 18.94 -5.20
C ARG A 82 -4.05 18.98 -3.69
N THR A 83 -3.98 17.82 -3.07
CA THR A 83 -3.77 17.70 -1.61
C THR A 83 -2.96 16.45 -1.31
N VAL A 84 -2.07 16.57 -0.32
CA VAL A 84 -1.42 15.46 0.38
C VAL A 84 -1.74 15.63 1.86
N ASN A 85 -2.20 14.56 2.51
CA ASN A 85 -2.45 14.52 3.94
C ASN A 85 -1.71 13.33 4.55
N ILE A 86 -0.75 13.63 5.42
CA ILE A 86 0.07 12.65 6.12
C ILE A 86 -0.36 12.63 7.57
N GLN A 87 -0.71 11.44 8.05
CA GLN A 87 -1.20 11.24 9.41
C GLN A 87 -0.38 10.15 10.09
N ASN A 88 0.22 10.50 11.23
CA ASN A 88 0.89 9.57 12.13
C ASN A 88 1.93 8.66 11.45
N ILE A 89 2.69 9.21 10.48
CA ILE A 89 3.84 8.50 9.91
C ILE A 89 5.03 8.81 10.81
N ASN A 90 5.38 7.85 11.67
CA ASN A 90 6.42 8.02 12.69
C ASN A 90 6.17 9.24 13.58
N ASP A 91 4.94 9.36 14.11
CA ASP A 91 4.45 10.49 14.92
C ASP A 91 4.39 11.85 14.19
N LEU A 92 4.70 11.90 12.89
CA LEU A 92 4.62 13.10 12.07
C LEU A 92 3.26 13.21 11.37
N ASN A 93 2.74 14.43 11.34
CA ASN A 93 1.53 14.81 10.63
C ASN A 93 1.84 15.99 9.73
N GLY A 94 1.22 16.09 8.56
CA GLY A 94 1.44 17.22 7.68
C GLY A 94 0.53 17.27 6.47
N VAL A 95 0.36 18.47 5.92
CA VAL A 95 -0.48 18.72 4.74
C VAL A 95 0.32 19.46 3.68
N ALA A 96 0.12 19.09 2.42
CA ALA A 96 0.51 19.90 1.26
C ALA A 96 -0.72 20.13 0.38
N GLY A 97 -0.81 21.30 -0.26
CA GLY A 97 -1.96 21.73 -1.06
C GLY A 97 -2.52 23.08 -0.60
N GLY A 98 -3.16 23.80 -1.52
CA GLY A 98 -3.56 25.20 -1.29
C GLY A 98 -2.34 26.07 -1.01
N ASP A 99 -2.34 26.78 0.13
CA ASP A 99 -1.23 27.62 0.59
C ASP A 99 -0.18 26.87 1.43
N ASN A 100 -0.38 25.55 1.67
CA ASN A 100 0.50 24.74 2.52
C ASN A 100 1.46 23.91 1.68
N GLY A 101 2.76 24.00 1.99
CA GLY A 101 3.77 23.14 1.41
C GLY A 101 3.83 23.21 -0.12
N LYS A 102 4.42 22.19 -0.73
CA LYS A 102 4.50 22.01 -2.19
C LYS A 102 4.46 20.53 -2.49
N ALA A 103 3.80 20.13 -3.56
CA ALA A 103 3.78 18.74 -3.98
C ALA A 103 3.75 18.64 -5.50
N GLU A 104 4.47 17.66 -6.02
CA GLU A 104 4.47 17.26 -7.41
C GLU A 104 4.29 15.74 -7.51
N ALA A 105 3.79 15.28 -8.65
CA ALA A 105 3.57 13.86 -8.88
C ALA A 105 4.05 13.45 -10.27
N THR A 106 4.71 12.31 -10.32
CA THR A 106 5.05 11.60 -11.55
C THR A 106 4.43 10.21 -11.53
N ASN A 107 4.29 9.62 -12.71
CA ASN A 107 3.87 8.23 -12.87
C ASN A 107 4.73 7.57 -13.94
N ASP A 108 5.27 6.39 -13.63
CA ASP A 108 6.11 5.60 -14.54
C ASP A 108 5.35 4.48 -15.27
N GLY A 109 4.02 4.47 -15.14
CA GLY A 109 3.12 3.43 -15.63
C GLY A 109 2.73 2.37 -14.59
N SER A 110 3.43 2.32 -13.45
CA SER A 110 3.18 1.34 -12.38
C SER A 110 3.20 1.91 -10.96
N ILE A 111 3.90 3.03 -10.77
CA ILE A 111 4.07 3.67 -9.48
C ILE A 111 3.83 5.17 -9.66
N TYR A 112 2.94 5.71 -8.84
CA TYR A 112 2.86 7.15 -8.62
C TYR A 112 3.91 7.54 -7.57
N THR A 113 4.82 8.43 -7.95
CA THR A 113 5.76 9.04 -7.02
C THR A 113 5.30 10.46 -6.74
N ILE A 114 4.97 10.75 -5.49
CA ILE A 114 4.51 12.05 -5.03
C ILE A 114 5.53 12.59 -4.06
N SER A 115 6.11 13.74 -4.34
CA SER A 115 7.20 14.31 -3.55
C SER A 115 6.99 15.80 -3.30
N GLY A 116 7.68 16.31 -2.29
CA GLY A 116 7.72 17.74 -2.02
C GLY A 116 7.90 18.03 -0.54
N THR A 117 7.11 18.97 -0.03
CA THR A 117 7.12 19.40 1.37
C THR A 117 5.72 19.49 1.93
N VAL A 118 5.51 18.95 3.13
CA VAL A 118 4.30 19.14 3.93
C VAL A 118 4.56 20.17 5.04
N VAL A 119 3.52 20.89 5.44
CA VAL A 119 3.53 21.71 6.66
C VAL A 119 2.80 20.94 7.75
N GLY A 120 3.46 20.79 8.90
CA GLY A 120 2.99 19.94 9.99
C GLY A 120 3.39 20.46 11.35
N SER A 121 2.86 19.85 12.42
CA SER A 121 3.24 20.19 13.80
C SER A 121 4.71 19.85 14.07
N ASP A 122 5.41 20.71 14.81
CA ASP A 122 6.76 20.43 15.28
C ASP A 122 6.71 19.67 16.63
N PRO A 123 7.11 18.38 16.68
CA PRO A 123 7.12 17.62 17.93
C PRO A 123 8.13 18.16 18.96
N GLY A 124 9.17 18.90 18.51
CA GLY A 124 10.13 19.56 19.39
C GLY A 124 9.63 20.88 19.97
N ASN A 125 8.62 21.51 19.33
CA ASN A 125 8.10 22.82 19.71
C ASN A 125 6.56 22.84 19.64
N PRO A 126 5.86 22.36 20.67
CA PRO A 126 4.40 22.30 20.69
C PRO A 126 3.75 23.66 20.36
N GLY A 127 2.76 23.63 19.47
CA GLY A 127 2.05 24.83 19.00
C GLY A 127 2.73 25.55 17.82
N GLN A 128 3.91 25.11 17.40
CA GLN A 128 4.56 25.58 16.18
C GLN A 128 4.40 24.56 15.05
N SER A 129 4.47 25.07 13.82
CA SER A 129 4.53 24.25 12.62
C SER A 129 5.92 24.32 12.00
N ARG A 130 6.32 23.23 11.34
CA ARG A 130 7.53 23.16 10.52
C ARG A 130 7.20 22.59 9.16
N THR A 131 8.04 22.91 8.19
CA THR A 131 8.02 22.30 6.86
C THR A 131 8.90 21.06 6.87
N MET A 132 8.41 19.95 6.33
CA MET A 132 9.12 18.67 6.28
C MET A 132 9.09 18.12 4.86
N PRO A 133 10.23 17.62 4.33
CA PRO A 133 10.24 16.94 3.05
C PRO A 133 9.47 15.63 3.15
N PHE A 134 8.83 15.21 2.05
CA PHE A 134 8.19 13.92 1.96
C PHE A 134 8.35 13.30 0.56
N GLU A 135 8.21 11.97 0.51
CA GLU A 135 8.07 11.18 -0.72
C GLU A 135 7.08 10.04 -0.45
N ILE A 136 6.14 9.81 -1.36
CA ILE A 136 5.20 8.69 -1.35
C ILE A 136 5.37 7.93 -2.66
N LYS A 137 5.65 6.63 -2.57
CA LYS A 137 5.63 5.71 -3.71
C LYS A 137 4.42 4.81 -3.58
N ALA A 138 3.46 5.00 -4.47
CA ALA A 138 2.19 4.31 -4.45
C ALA A 138 2.05 3.46 -5.72
N PRO A 139 2.12 2.12 -5.63
CA PRO A 139 1.78 1.27 -6.77
C PRO A 139 0.29 1.39 -7.08
N CYS A 140 0.03 1.99 -8.24
CA CYS A 140 -1.25 2.07 -8.93
C CYS A 140 -0.92 1.96 -10.44
#